data_AF-A0A9D7KE31-F1
#
_entry.id   AF-A0A9D7KE31-F1
#
_cell.length_a   1.000
_cell.length_b   1.000
_cell.length_c   1.000
_cell.angle_alpha   90.00
_cell.angle_beta   90.00
_cell.angle_gamma   90.00
#
_symmetry.space_group_name_H-M   'P 1'
#
loop_
_entity.id
_entity.type
_entity.pdbx_description
1 polymer ?
#
loop_
_entity_poly.entity_id
_entity_poly.type
_entity_poly.pdbx_seq_one_letter_code
_entity_poly.pdbx_strand_id
1 'polypeptide(L)'
;MPLIRHQNGIDVSSRNAPCPCKSGLRYKHCCGLLNTNTLTAAARYERNRQAGLALQRGGRFFQAIEAYDAVLREQSEDWEVAHMRAVTLYQLGLMDESRAAFAALLSTSAVHFPGFWSNLGLLLASVCPDHLSSFLQNKLVEYRRMHPALTGAKANQDQRNQIAHPKNFRPCRL
;
A
#
# COMPACT_ATOMS: atom_id res chain seq x y z
N MET A 1 -44.79 -8.99 -3.47
CA MET A 1 -43.38 -8.57 -3.29
C MET A 1 -42.74 -9.54 -2.31
N PRO A 2 -41.98 -10.56 -2.75
CA PRO A 2 -41.38 -11.49 -1.80
C PRO A 2 -40.14 -10.85 -1.17
N LEU A 3 -40.11 -10.89 0.17
CA LEU A 3 -38.98 -10.50 0.99
C LEU A 3 -37.93 -11.63 0.93
N ILE A 4 -36.76 -11.34 0.35
CA ILE A 4 -35.64 -12.28 0.35
C ILE A 4 -34.87 -12.09 1.65
N ARG A 5 -34.85 -13.14 2.47
CA ARG A 5 -34.13 -13.22 3.75
C ARG A 5 -32.70 -13.71 3.47
N HIS A 6 -31.68 -12.99 3.93
CA HIS A 6 -30.28 -13.43 3.81
C HIS A 6 -29.60 -13.53 5.16
N GLN A 7 -28.93 -14.67 5.37
CA GLN A 7 -28.02 -14.94 6.49
C GLN A 7 -26.73 -14.14 6.26
N ASN A 8 -26.18 -13.58 7.33
CA ASN A 8 -24.97 -12.73 7.40
C ASN A 8 -25.16 -11.23 7.09
N GLY A 9 -26.05 -10.58 7.85
CA GLY A 9 -25.69 -9.43 8.71
C GLY A 9 -24.98 -8.20 8.15
N ILE A 10 -25.07 -7.87 6.85
CA ILE A 10 -24.66 -6.55 6.35
C ILE A 10 -25.84 -5.93 5.60
N ASP A 11 -26.46 -4.93 6.22
CA ASP A 11 -27.52 -4.12 5.64
C ASP A 11 -26.99 -3.35 4.43
N VAL A 12 -27.21 -3.90 3.23
CA VAL A 12 -27.01 -3.20 1.96
C VAL A 12 -28.19 -2.24 1.77
N SER A 13 -28.14 -1.16 2.54
CA SER A 13 -28.89 0.06 2.26
C SER A 13 -28.81 0.37 0.76
N SER A 14 -29.97 0.50 0.11
CA SER A 14 -30.25 0.93 -1.27
C SER A 14 -29.07 1.04 -2.25
N ARG A 15 -29.22 0.56 -3.49
CA ARG A 15 -28.25 0.79 -4.59
C ARG A 15 -27.77 2.25 -4.74
N ASN A 16 -28.58 3.23 -4.34
CA ASN A 16 -28.24 4.65 -4.38
C ASN A 16 -27.62 5.21 -3.08
N ALA A 17 -27.57 4.44 -1.99
CA ALA A 17 -27.01 4.84 -0.71
C ALA A 17 -25.50 5.11 -0.80
N PRO A 18 -24.91 5.94 0.08
CA PRO A 18 -23.47 6.06 0.21
C PRO A 18 -22.84 4.68 0.43
N CYS A 19 -21.72 4.42 -0.23
CA CYS A 19 -21.07 3.12 -0.14
C CYS A 19 -20.54 2.87 1.29
N PRO A 20 -20.72 1.66 1.88
CA PRO A 20 -20.27 1.35 3.24
C PRO A 20 -18.74 1.39 3.39
N CYS A 21 -17.97 1.30 2.30
CA CYS A 21 -16.52 1.57 2.33
C CYS A 21 -16.19 3.07 2.52
N LYS A 22 -17.20 3.96 2.61
CA LYS A 22 -17.02 5.41 2.77
C LYS A 22 -16.21 6.05 1.65
N SER A 23 -16.13 5.48 0.45
CA SER A 23 -15.38 6.07 -0.68
C SER A 23 -15.88 7.45 -1.15
N GLY A 24 -17.01 7.94 -0.62
CA GLY A 24 -17.70 9.14 -1.10
C GLY A 24 -18.60 8.89 -2.31
N LEU A 25 -18.55 7.69 -2.90
CA LEU A 25 -19.39 7.28 -4.01
C LEU A 25 -20.66 6.57 -3.51
N ARG A 26 -21.71 6.55 -4.36
CA ARG A 26 -22.91 5.71 -4.11
C ARG A 26 -22.55 4.22 -4.24
N TYR A 27 -23.26 3.33 -3.55
CA TYR A 27 -23.02 1.89 -3.55
C TYR A 27 -22.98 1.32 -4.98
N LYS A 28 -23.96 1.65 -5.83
CA LYS A 28 -23.98 1.25 -7.25
C LYS A 28 -22.83 1.79 -8.09
N HIS A 29 -22.13 2.83 -7.62
CA HIS A 29 -20.96 3.42 -8.25
C HIS A 29 -19.63 3.02 -7.55
N CYS A 30 -19.70 2.15 -6.54
CA CYS A 30 -18.54 1.68 -5.77
C CYS A 30 -18.64 0.16 -5.52
N CYS A 31 -18.80 -0.32 -4.27
CA CYS A 31 -18.82 -1.76 -3.95
C CYS A 31 -19.93 -2.54 -4.67
N GLY A 32 -21.03 -1.89 -5.03
CA GLY A 32 -22.12 -2.49 -5.80
C GLY A 32 -21.78 -2.81 -7.25
N LEU A 33 -20.72 -2.22 -7.82
CA LEU A 33 -20.17 -2.63 -9.12
C LEU A 33 -19.17 -3.79 -9.00
N LEU A 34 -18.45 -3.89 -7.86
CA LEU A 34 -17.56 -5.01 -7.59
C LEU A 34 -18.36 -6.34 -7.49
N ASN A 35 -19.64 -6.24 -7.14
CA ASN A 35 -20.57 -7.36 -7.04
C ASN A 35 -21.33 -7.68 -8.34
N THR A 36 -21.08 -6.95 -9.44
CA THR A 36 -21.71 -7.22 -10.74
C THR A 36 -20.65 -7.66 -11.74
N ASN A 37 -20.75 -8.89 -12.20
CA ASN A 37 -19.83 -9.53 -13.16
C ASN A 37 -19.95 -8.97 -14.61
N THR A 38 -20.42 -7.74 -14.77
CA THR A 38 -20.77 -7.11 -16.06
C THR A 38 -19.65 -6.27 -16.66
N LEU A 39 -18.62 -5.94 -15.88
CA LEU A 39 -17.45 -5.22 -16.37
C LEU A 39 -16.49 -6.20 -17.06
N THR A 40 -15.82 -5.78 -18.12
CA THR A 40 -14.69 -6.53 -18.69
C THR A 40 -13.52 -6.58 -17.69
N ALA A 41 -12.62 -7.55 -17.82
CA ALA A 41 -11.42 -7.62 -16.97
C ALA A 41 -10.62 -6.31 -17.01
N ALA A 42 -10.36 -5.76 -18.20
CA ALA A 42 -9.68 -4.48 -18.35
C ALA A 42 -10.40 -3.31 -17.63
N ALA A 43 -11.74 -3.27 -17.67
CA ALA A 43 -12.50 -2.24 -16.98
C ALA A 43 -12.47 -2.40 -15.45
N ARG A 44 -12.45 -3.63 -14.93
CA ARG A 44 -12.31 -3.89 -13.49
C ARG A 44 -10.90 -3.55 -13.01
N TYR A 45 -9.88 -3.97 -13.75
CA TYR A 45 -8.49 -3.61 -13.54
C TYR A 45 -8.33 -2.09 -13.37
N GLU A 46 -8.72 -1.30 -14.38
CA GLU A 46 -8.48 0.15 -14.37
C GLU A 46 -9.24 0.83 -13.22
N ARG A 47 -10.48 0.39 -13.01
CA ARG A 47 -11.32 0.91 -11.94
C ARG A 47 -10.75 0.62 -10.56
N ASN A 48 -10.23 -0.58 -10.32
CA ASN A 48 -9.61 -0.93 -9.04
C ASN A 48 -8.27 -0.22 -8.85
N ARG A 49 -7.47 -0.06 -9.91
CA ARG A 49 -6.22 0.72 -9.89
C ARG A 49 -6.47 2.18 -9.50
N GLN A 50 -7.45 2.83 -10.14
CA GLN A 50 -7.85 4.20 -9.80
C GLN A 50 -8.42 4.32 -8.39
N ALA A 51 -9.27 3.37 -7.97
CA ALA A 51 -9.83 3.35 -6.63
C ALA A 51 -8.74 3.22 -5.56
N GLY A 52 -7.77 2.31 -5.75
CA GLY A 52 -6.65 2.13 -4.84
C GLY A 52 -5.85 3.42 -4.66
N LEU A 53 -5.52 4.10 -5.75
CA LEU A 53 -4.80 5.37 -5.72
C LEU A 53 -5.57 6.47 -4.98
N ALA A 54 -6.86 6.61 -5.26
CA ALA A 54 -7.72 7.60 -4.61
C ALA A 54 -7.86 7.32 -3.10
N LEU A 55 -8.07 6.05 -2.72
CA LEU A 55 -8.18 5.62 -1.34
C LEU A 55 -6.88 5.83 -0.57
N GLN A 56 -5.73 5.51 -1.18
CA GLN A 56 -4.41 5.73 -0.59
C GLN A 56 -4.18 7.22 -0.32
N ARG A 57 -4.44 8.08 -1.30
CA ARG A 57 -4.33 9.55 -1.16
C ARG A 57 -5.28 10.10 -0.08
N GLY A 58 -6.43 9.46 0.11
CA GLY A 58 -7.41 9.78 1.14
C GLY A 58 -7.14 9.16 2.52
N GLY A 59 -6.00 8.48 2.71
CA GLY A 59 -5.64 7.84 3.99
C GLY A 59 -6.46 6.58 4.33
N ARG A 60 -7.22 6.04 3.39
CA ARG A 60 -8.05 4.84 3.53
C ARG A 60 -7.23 3.58 3.20
N PHE A 61 -6.15 3.35 3.94
CA PHE A 61 -5.10 2.40 3.55
C PHE A 61 -5.57 0.94 3.42
N PHE A 62 -6.39 0.43 4.34
CA PHE A 62 -6.93 -0.93 4.23
C PHE A 62 -7.71 -1.16 2.93
N GLN A 63 -8.57 -0.21 2.56
CA GLN A 63 -9.39 -0.29 1.35
C GLN A 63 -8.55 -0.10 0.09
N ALA A 64 -7.50 0.72 0.16
CA ALA A 64 -6.55 0.85 -0.93
C ALA A 64 -5.82 -0.48 -1.19
N ILE A 65 -5.39 -1.19 -0.13
CA ILE A 65 -4.79 -2.51 -0.25
C ILE A 65 -5.77 -3.51 -0.89
N GLU A 66 -7.03 -3.55 -0.45
CA GLU A 66 -8.06 -4.43 -1.05
C GLU A 66 -8.25 -4.14 -2.55
N ALA A 67 -8.25 -2.85 -2.94
CA ALA A 67 -8.37 -2.47 -4.34
C ALA A 67 -7.14 -2.90 -5.16
N TYR A 68 -5.93 -2.71 -4.62
CA TYR A 68 -4.70 -3.20 -5.27
C TYR A 68 -4.65 -4.73 -5.33
N ASP A 69 -5.10 -5.45 -4.30
CA ASP A 69 -5.21 -6.91 -4.30
C ASP A 69 -6.22 -7.41 -5.34
N ALA A 70 -7.29 -6.66 -5.60
CA ALA A 70 -8.21 -6.96 -6.69
C ALA A 70 -7.55 -6.82 -8.07
N VAL A 71 -6.69 -5.83 -8.27
CA VAL A 71 -5.89 -5.69 -9.50
C VAL A 71 -4.92 -6.87 -9.65
N LEU A 72 -4.15 -7.16 -8.61
CA LEU A 72 -3.10 -8.20 -8.65
C LEU A 72 -3.65 -9.62 -8.79
N ARG A 73 -4.92 -9.87 -8.43
CA ARG A 73 -5.61 -11.13 -8.74
C ARG A 73 -5.90 -11.32 -10.22
N GLU A 74 -6.13 -10.23 -10.97
CA GLU A 74 -6.35 -10.31 -12.42
C GLU A 74 -5.04 -10.19 -13.20
N GLN A 75 -4.10 -9.38 -12.72
CA GLN A 75 -2.79 -9.15 -13.33
C GLN A 75 -1.70 -9.19 -12.27
N SER A 76 -1.19 -10.39 -11.97
CA SER A 76 -0.21 -10.61 -10.91
C SER A 76 1.16 -9.97 -11.16
N GLU A 77 1.47 -9.60 -12.42
CA GLU A 77 2.75 -9.03 -12.83
C GLU A 77 2.73 -7.49 -12.93
N ASP A 78 1.64 -6.85 -12.51
CA ASP A 78 1.58 -5.39 -12.42
C ASP A 78 2.41 -4.88 -11.24
N TRP A 79 3.70 -4.70 -11.51
CA TRP A 79 4.69 -4.28 -10.55
C TRP A 79 4.51 -2.82 -10.09
N GLU A 80 3.85 -1.96 -10.88
CA GLU A 80 3.51 -0.60 -10.45
C GLU A 80 2.47 -0.64 -9.33
N VAL A 81 1.41 -1.43 -9.52
CA VAL A 81 0.36 -1.59 -8.52
C VAL A 81 0.89 -2.32 -7.29
N ALA A 82 1.72 -3.35 -7.48
CA ALA A 82 2.39 -4.02 -6.37
C ALA A 82 3.31 -3.06 -5.58
N HIS A 83 4.02 -2.14 -6.24
CA HIS A 83 4.78 -1.08 -5.57
C HIS A 83 3.87 -0.14 -4.77
N MET A 84 2.75 0.33 -5.35
CA MET A 84 1.80 1.18 -4.61
C MET A 84 1.19 0.49 -3.41
N ARG A 85 0.90 -0.82 -3.52
CA ARG A 85 0.48 -1.65 -2.39
C ARG A 85 1.56 -1.73 -1.30
N ALA A 86 2.81 -1.96 -1.67
CA ALA A 86 3.94 -2.00 -0.73
C ALA A 86 4.12 -0.67 0.04
N VAL A 87 3.97 0.46 -0.65
CA VAL A 87 3.97 1.79 -0.05
C VAL A 87 2.78 1.97 0.89
N THR A 88 1.60 1.48 0.52
CA THR A 88 0.40 1.57 1.35
C THR A 88 0.52 0.76 2.64
N LEU A 89 1.14 -0.43 2.58
CA LEU A 89 1.47 -1.23 3.76
C LEU A 89 2.40 -0.47 4.71
N TYR A 90 3.42 0.21 4.17
CA TYR A 90 4.30 1.08 4.96
C TYR A 90 3.53 2.23 5.61
N GLN A 91 2.68 2.93 4.86
CA GLN A 91 1.86 4.04 5.37
C GLN A 91 0.89 3.60 6.47
N LEU A 92 0.44 2.34 6.43
CA LEU A 92 -0.42 1.74 7.44
C LEU A 92 0.35 1.23 8.68
N GLY A 93 1.68 1.17 8.62
CA GLY A 93 2.54 0.66 9.68
C GLY A 93 2.72 -0.87 9.69
N LEU A 94 2.25 -1.56 8.66
CA LEU A 94 2.46 -3.01 8.46
C LEU A 94 3.87 -3.24 7.90
N MET A 95 4.86 -3.08 8.77
CA MET A 95 6.27 -3.02 8.39
C MET A 95 6.78 -4.36 7.84
N ASP A 96 6.34 -5.50 8.38
CA ASP A 96 6.84 -6.81 7.98
C ASP A 96 6.34 -7.17 6.57
N GLU A 97 5.06 -6.93 6.31
CA GLU A 97 4.40 -7.12 5.03
C GLU A 97 4.94 -6.16 3.98
N SER A 98 5.18 -4.90 4.36
CA SER A 98 5.81 -3.92 3.46
C SER A 98 7.22 -4.36 3.07
N ARG A 99 8.03 -4.83 4.02
CA ARG A 99 9.38 -5.36 3.73
C ARG A 99 9.33 -6.55 2.79
N ALA A 100 8.45 -7.52 3.03
CA ALA A 100 8.28 -8.67 2.16
C ALA A 100 7.85 -8.24 0.73
N ALA A 101 6.92 -7.30 0.63
CA ALA A 101 6.44 -6.79 -0.66
C ALA A 101 7.54 -6.05 -1.44
N PHE A 102 8.28 -5.15 -0.80
CA PHE A 102 9.42 -4.48 -1.45
C PHE A 102 10.53 -5.47 -1.83
N ALA A 103 10.80 -6.50 -1.02
CA ALA A 103 11.79 -7.51 -1.33
C ALA A 103 11.44 -8.29 -2.61
N ALA A 104 10.17 -8.63 -2.79
CA ALA A 104 9.69 -9.30 -4.01
C ALA A 104 9.89 -8.42 -5.26
N LEU A 105 9.72 -7.11 -5.12
CA LEU A 105 9.84 -6.15 -6.23
C LEU A 105 11.27 -5.91 -6.70
N LEU A 106 12.28 -6.20 -5.88
CA LEU A 106 13.71 -6.03 -6.24
C LEU A 106 14.15 -6.90 -7.41
N SER A 107 13.40 -7.96 -7.74
CA SER A 107 13.66 -8.84 -8.89
C SER A 107 12.75 -8.51 -10.09
N THR A 108 12.12 -7.33 -10.12
CA THR A 108 11.17 -6.91 -11.16
C THR A 108 11.54 -5.56 -11.75
N SER A 109 10.85 -5.14 -12.82
CA SER A 109 11.02 -3.82 -13.44
C SER A 109 10.60 -2.65 -12.53
N ALA A 110 9.99 -2.90 -11.37
CA ALA A 110 9.67 -1.85 -10.38
C ALA A 110 10.88 -1.03 -9.95
N VAL A 111 12.10 -1.62 -9.98
CA VAL A 111 13.35 -0.91 -9.65
C VAL A 111 13.65 0.28 -10.56
N HIS A 112 13.00 0.36 -11.73
CA HIS A 112 13.14 1.47 -12.67
C HIS A 112 12.11 2.59 -12.43
N PHE A 113 11.11 2.39 -11.57
CA PHE A 113 10.15 3.43 -11.23
C PHE A 113 10.85 4.55 -10.43
N PRO A 114 10.69 5.84 -10.80
CA PRO A 114 11.40 6.95 -10.16
C PRO A 114 11.25 7.02 -8.64
N GLY A 115 10.12 6.58 -8.09
CA GLY A 115 9.84 6.60 -6.64
C GLY A 115 10.26 5.34 -5.86
N PHE A 116 10.64 4.25 -6.54
CA PHE A 116 10.83 2.94 -5.88
C PHE A 116 11.91 3.01 -4.80
N TRP A 117 13.07 3.50 -5.19
CA TRP A 117 14.28 3.57 -4.40
C TRP A 117 14.16 4.55 -3.21
N SER A 118 13.45 5.67 -3.42
CA SER A 118 13.11 6.61 -2.36
C SER A 118 12.19 5.99 -1.30
N ASN A 119 11.14 5.28 -1.74
CA ASN A 119 10.20 4.63 -0.82
C ASN A 119 10.84 3.47 -0.06
N LEU A 120 11.67 2.67 -0.73
CA LEU A 120 12.44 1.62 -0.07
C LEU A 120 13.42 2.21 0.94
N GLY A 121 14.12 3.30 0.60
CA GLY A 121 15.00 4.00 1.53
C GLY A 121 14.27 4.46 2.79
N LEU A 122 13.06 5.00 2.64
CA LEU A 122 12.21 5.44 3.75
C LEU A 122 11.77 4.26 4.65
N LEU A 123 11.30 3.15 4.05
CA LEU A 123 10.98 1.93 4.78
C LEU A 123 12.19 1.42 5.57
N LEU A 124 13.36 1.38 4.95
CA LEU A 124 14.58 0.87 5.58
C LEU A 124 15.12 1.81 6.66
N ALA A 125 14.87 3.11 6.53
CA ALA A 125 15.18 4.09 7.57
C ALA A 125 14.29 3.93 8.81
N SER A 126 13.11 3.34 8.65
CA SER A 126 12.11 3.14 9.72
C SER A 126 12.29 1.84 10.51
N VAL A 127 13.21 0.95 10.10
CA VAL A 127 13.44 -0.35 10.75
C VAL A 127 14.88 -0.46 11.29
N CYS A 128 15.04 -1.19 12.38
CA CYS A 128 16.36 -1.55 12.88
C CYS A 128 17.02 -2.54 11.89
N PRO A 129 18.30 -2.38 11.54
CA PRO A 129 19.01 -3.29 10.62
C PRO A 129 18.90 -4.78 11.01
N ASP A 130 18.82 -5.06 12.31
CA ASP A 130 18.76 -6.41 12.87
C ASP A 130 17.45 -7.16 12.56
N HIS A 131 16.42 -6.44 12.08
CA HIS A 131 15.12 -7.01 11.70
C HIS A 131 14.99 -7.29 10.19
N LEU A 132 16.05 -7.08 9.41
CA LEU A 132 16.11 -7.41 8.00
C LEU A 132 16.60 -8.85 7.81
N SER A 133 15.97 -9.62 6.92
CA SER A 133 16.54 -10.89 6.49
C SER A 133 17.90 -10.66 5.81
N SER A 134 18.82 -11.62 5.90
CA SER A 134 20.13 -11.54 5.26
C SER A 134 20.06 -11.24 3.75
N PHE A 135 19.03 -11.75 3.07
CA PHE A 135 18.74 -11.42 1.67
C PHE A 135 18.44 -9.92 1.46
N LEU A 136 17.56 -9.34 2.29
CA LEU A 136 17.23 -7.92 2.25
C LEU A 136 18.43 -7.04 2.63
N GLN A 137 19.25 -7.47 3.59
CA GLN A 137 20.48 -6.77 3.96
C GLN A 137 21.46 -6.73 2.78
N ASN A 138 21.70 -7.85 2.11
CA ASN A 138 22.61 -7.91 0.96
C ASN A 138 22.11 -7.05 -0.21
N LYS A 139 20.82 -7.14 -0.55
CA LYS A 139 20.23 -6.30 -1.61
C LYS A 139 20.25 -4.81 -1.24
N LEU A 140 20.12 -4.48 0.04
CA LEU A 140 20.24 -3.11 0.52
C LEU A 140 21.67 -2.57 0.42
N VAL A 141 22.68 -3.39 0.74
CA VAL A 141 24.09 -3.02 0.53
C VAL A 141 24.35 -2.76 -0.95
N GLU A 142 23.90 -3.64 -1.83
CA GLU A 142 24.03 -3.46 -3.28
C GLU A 142 23.32 -2.20 -3.77
N TYR A 143 22.10 -1.95 -3.32
CA TYR A 143 21.36 -0.74 -3.65
C TYR A 143 22.06 0.54 -3.16
N ARG A 144 22.51 0.58 -1.90
CA ARG A 144 23.25 1.72 -1.34
C ARG A 144 24.54 1.99 -2.10
N ARG A 145 25.23 0.93 -2.56
CA ARG A 145 26.43 1.02 -3.40
C ARG A 145 26.12 1.67 -4.75
N MET A 146 24.97 1.35 -5.36
CA MET A 146 24.53 1.94 -6.63
C MET A 146 23.96 3.36 -6.47
N HIS A 147 23.51 3.75 -5.26
CA HIS A 147 22.86 5.05 -4.99
C HIS A 147 23.45 5.76 -3.75
N PRO A 148 24.74 6.14 -3.77
CA PRO A 148 25.46 6.67 -2.61
C PRO A 148 24.94 8.04 -2.11
N ALA A 149 24.17 8.78 -2.92
CA ALA A 149 23.58 10.06 -2.50
C ALA A 149 22.50 9.89 -1.41
N LEU A 150 21.86 8.72 -1.31
CA LEU A 150 20.78 8.45 -0.36
C LEU A 150 21.29 7.96 1.00
N THR A 151 22.57 7.55 1.10
CA THR A 151 23.18 7.09 2.36
C THR A 151 23.61 8.24 3.27
N GLY A 152 23.83 9.45 2.73
CA GLY A 152 24.32 10.61 3.49
C GLY A 152 23.25 11.45 4.19
N ALA A 153 21.96 11.23 3.91
CA ALA A 153 20.89 12.12 4.39
C ALA A 153 20.62 12.03 5.91
N LYS A 154 20.97 10.92 6.58
CA LYS A 154 20.83 10.79 8.04
C LYS A 154 21.91 11.55 8.83
N ALA A 155 23.06 11.87 8.25
CA ALA A 155 24.12 12.59 8.99
C ALA A 155 23.79 14.08 9.21
N ASN A 156 22.97 14.70 8.36
CA ASN A 156 22.63 16.13 8.46
C ASN A 156 21.22 16.42 9.01
N GLN A 157 20.36 15.41 9.15
CA GLN A 157 18.99 15.61 9.64
C GLN A 157 18.90 15.54 11.18
N ASP A 158 19.85 14.85 11.82
CA ASP A 158 19.99 14.83 13.29
C ASP A 158 20.41 16.20 13.88
N GLN A 159 20.99 17.10 13.07
CA GLN A 159 21.25 18.49 13.47
C GLN A 159 20.07 19.44 13.26
N ARG A 160 19.13 19.12 12.36
CA ARG A 160 17.96 19.98 12.07
C ARG A 160 16.70 19.64 12.88
N ASN A 161 16.57 18.40 13.37
CA ASN A 161 15.40 17.97 14.14
C ASN A 161 15.53 18.11 15.67
N GLN A 162 16.48 18.90 16.16
CA GLN A 162 16.46 19.40 17.57
C GLN A 162 15.32 20.40 17.83
N ILE A 163 14.46 20.69 16.85
CA ILE A 163 13.28 21.54 17.02
C ILE A 163 12.08 20.83 16.36
N ALA A 164 11.08 20.51 17.18
CA ALA A 164 9.74 19.93 16.86
C ALA A 164 9.60 18.39 16.87
N HIS A 165 9.37 17.84 18.07
CA HIS A 165 8.75 16.53 18.31
C HIS A 165 7.23 16.56 18.07
N PRO A 166 6.64 15.50 17.48
CA PRO A 166 5.35 14.95 17.91
C PRO A 166 5.59 13.73 18.80
N LYS A 167 4.95 13.74 19.97
CA LYS A 167 5.12 12.77 21.05
C LYS A 167 4.44 11.44 20.73
N ASN A 168 5.06 10.38 21.24
CA ASN A 168 4.53 9.02 21.51
C ASN A 168 4.81 7.93 20.45
N PHE A 169 6.05 7.44 20.47
CA PHE A 169 6.33 6.01 20.27
C PHE A 169 7.09 5.51 21.50
N ARG A 170 6.54 4.50 22.19
CA ARG A 170 7.26 3.81 23.29
C ARG A 170 8.18 2.76 22.67
N PRO A 171 9.47 2.70 23.04
CA PRO A 171 10.36 1.64 22.57
C PRO A 171 10.08 0.32 23.32
N CYS A 172 10.14 -0.80 22.61
CA CYS A 172 10.19 -2.14 23.19
C CYS A 172 11.35 -2.24 24.18
N ARG A 173 11.08 -2.79 25.37
CA ARG A 173 12.10 -3.14 26.35
C ARG A 173 12.71 -4.51 25.99
N LEU A 174 13.99 -4.60 26.33
CA LEU A 174 14.97 -5.69 26.22
C LEU A 174 14.41 -7.10 26.44
#